data_AF-A0A1T2YAD1-F1
#
_entry.id   AF-A0A1T2YAD1-F1
#
_cell.length_a   1.000
_cell.length_b   1.000
_cell.length_c   1.000
_cell.angle_alpha   90.00
_cell.angle_beta   90.00
_cell.angle_gamma   90.00
#
_symmetry.space_group_name_H-M   'P 1'
#
loop_
_entity.id
_entity.type
_entity.pdbx_description
1 polymer ?
#
loop_
_entity_poly.entity_id
_entity_poly.type
_entity_poly.pdbx_seq_one_letter_code
_entity_poly.pdbx_strand_id
1 'polypeptide(L)'
;MPLPSNFFGVTAKQLLVLMTVGCVAAYLFNANDEHIPENLALEAFIRSQEQVGEQVGTVLGITLVRQVVAYPGYGTPGYKRSMYDVEGEKGRLVVTLKQLDGEAGAEITEIRKP
;
A
#
# COMPACT_ATOMS: atom_id res chain seq x y z
N MET A 1 -0.89 44.31 27.99
CA MET A 1 -1.51 43.35 28.94
C MET A 1 -1.23 41.94 28.42
N PRO A 2 -0.58 41.03 29.18
CA PRO A 2 -0.34 39.68 28.70
C PRO A 2 -1.64 38.87 28.78
N LEU A 3 -2.03 38.22 27.68
CA LEU A 3 -3.18 37.33 27.63
C LEU A 3 -2.95 36.12 28.57
N PRO A 4 -3.97 35.66 29.31
CA PRO A 4 -3.85 34.49 30.17
C PRO A 4 -3.54 33.24 29.31
N SER A 5 -2.38 32.64 29.55
CA SER A 5 -1.80 31.53 28.79
C SER A 5 -2.26 30.14 29.27
N ASN A 6 -3.43 30.09 29.93
CA ASN A 6 -3.99 28.88 30.50
C ASN A 6 -5.36 28.63 29.86
N PHE A 7 -5.41 27.68 28.93
CA PHE A 7 -6.65 27.10 28.42
C PHE A 7 -6.78 25.69 29.02
N PHE A 8 -7.92 25.39 29.65
CA PHE A 8 -8.21 24.06 30.23
C PHE A 8 -7.19 23.53 31.26
N GLY A 9 -6.55 24.42 32.04
CA GLY A 9 -5.56 24.01 33.05
C GLY A 9 -4.22 23.54 32.45
N VAL A 10 -4.04 23.70 31.14
CA VAL A 10 -2.83 23.35 30.40
C VAL A 10 -2.18 24.64 29.90
N THR A 11 -0.85 24.74 30.06
CA THR A 11 -0.11 25.92 29.57
C THR A 11 -0.04 25.92 28.05
N ALA A 12 -0.02 27.11 27.41
CA ALA A 12 0.08 27.21 25.95
C ALA A 12 1.29 26.45 25.36
N LYS A 13 2.39 26.34 26.12
CA LYS A 13 3.57 25.54 25.74
C LYS A 13 3.24 24.05 25.62
N GLN A 14 2.44 23.50 26.54
CA GLN A 14 2.03 22.10 26.52
C GLN A 14 1.07 21.81 25.37
N LEU A 15 0.15 22.72 25.04
CA LEU A 15 -0.73 22.58 23.87
C LEU A 15 0.07 22.56 22.56
N LEU A 16 1.08 23.44 22.44
CA LEU A 16 1.94 23.48 21.27
C LEU A 16 2.73 22.18 21.09
N VAL A 17 3.26 21.62 22.19
CA VAL A 17 3.96 20.32 22.17
C VAL A 17 3.00 19.19 21.78
N LEU A 18 1.77 19.17 22.29
CA LEU A 18 0.81 18.12 21.97
C LEU A 18 0.38 18.18 20.50
N MET A 19 0.22 19.40 19.95
CA MET A 19 -0.09 19.61 18.55
C MET A 19 1.04 19.15 17.64
N THR A 20 2.31 19.47 17.95
CA THR A 20 3.44 19.04 17.13
C THR A 20 3.64 17.53 17.15
N VAL A 21 3.53 16.90 18.33
CA VAL A 21 3.59 15.43 18.45
C VAL A 21 2.44 14.77 17.71
N GLY A 22 1.22 15.33 17.79
CA GLY A 22 0.06 14.84 17.04
C GLY A 22 0.25 14.94 15.52
N CYS A 23 0.76 16.07 15.02
CA CYS A 23 1.07 16.24 13.60
C CYS A 23 2.15 15.25 13.11
N VAL A 24 3.21 15.02 13.90
CA VAL A 24 4.27 14.06 13.55
C VAL A 24 3.73 12.63 13.55
N ALA A 25 2.92 12.26 14.55
CA ALA A 25 2.28 10.95 14.58
C ALA A 25 1.37 10.76 13.35
N ALA A 26 0.50 11.73 13.05
CA ALA A 26 -0.37 11.67 11.87
C ALA A 26 0.43 11.56 10.56
N TYR A 27 1.53 12.29 10.42
CA TYR A 27 2.40 12.21 9.25
C TYR A 27 3.02 10.82 9.09
N LEU A 28 3.53 10.24 10.19
CA LEU A 28 4.13 8.90 10.19
C LEU A 28 3.08 7.80 9.92
N PHE A 29 1.88 7.91 10.49
CA PHE A 29 0.81 6.95 10.23
C PHE A 29 0.28 7.06 8.80
N ASN A 30 0.09 8.28 8.28
CA ASN A 30 -0.38 8.49 6.90
C ASN A 30 0.61 7.93 5.85
N ALA A 31 1.91 8.05 6.09
CA ALA A 31 2.93 7.46 5.21
C ALA A 31 2.92 5.92 5.20
N ASN A 32 2.33 5.27 6.21
CA ASN A 32 2.20 3.81 6.27
C ASN A 32 0.83 3.32 5.76
N ASP A 33 -0.22 4.13 5.89
CA ASP A 33 -1.59 3.82 5.47
C ASP A 33 -1.89 4.24 4.02
N GLU A 34 -0.90 4.75 3.29
CA GLU A 34 -1.03 5.00 1.85
C GLU A 34 -1.21 3.66 1.11
N HIS A 35 -2.47 3.22 1.01
CA HIS A 35 -2.97 2.49 -0.14
C HIS A 35 -2.71 3.37 -1.36
N ILE A 36 -1.49 3.31 -1.88
CA ILE A 36 -1.08 3.99 -3.10
C ILE A 36 -2.16 3.69 -4.15
N PRO A 37 -2.73 4.67 -4.85
CA PRO A 37 -3.79 4.44 -5.83
C PRO A 37 -3.39 3.40 -6.91
N GLU A 38 -2.09 3.25 -7.16
CA GLU A 38 -1.53 2.14 -7.94
C GLU A 38 -1.93 0.77 -7.39
N ASN A 39 -1.84 0.56 -6.07
CA ASN A 39 -2.19 -0.70 -5.42
C ASN A 39 -3.67 -1.04 -5.61
N LEU A 40 -4.56 -0.05 -5.49
CA LEU A 40 -6.00 -0.22 -5.76
C LEU A 40 -6.28 -0.61 -7.22
N ALA A 41 -5.55 -0.02 -8.17
CA ALA A 41 -5.64 -0.39 -9.58
C ALA A 41 -5.14 -1.82 -9.82
N LEU A 42 -4.05 -2.22 -9.16
CA LEU A 42 -3.50 -3.58 -9.21
C LEU A 42 -4.44 -4.61 -8.58
N GLU A 43 -5.09 -4.27 -7.46
CA GLU A 43 -6.11 -5.12 -6.82
C GLU A 43 -7.34 -5.32 -7.71
N ALA A 44 -7.83 -4.24 -8.33
CA ALA A 44 -8.92 -4.31 -9.30
C ALA A 44 -8.51 -5.14 -10.53
N PHE A 45 -7.26 -5.00 -10.99
CA PHE A 45 -6.71 -5.81 -12.06
C PHE A 45 -6.68 -7.29 -11.69
N ILE A 46 -6.16 -7.66 -10.51
CA ILE A 46 -6.17 -9.04 -10.00
C ILE A 46 -7.59 -9.61 -9.97
N ARG A 47 -8.57 -8.82 -9.53
CA ARG A 47 -9.99 -9.24 -9.51
C ARG A 47 -10.58 -9.43 -10.90
N SER A 48 -10.16 -8.62 -11.89
CA SER A 48 -10.64 -8.73 -13.28
C SER A 48 -10.05 -9.92 -14.04
N GLN A 49 -9.00 -10.56 -13.52
CA GLN A 49 -8.36 -11.68 -14.19
C GLN A 49 -9.16 -12.96 -13.99
N GLU A 50 -9.71 -13.47 -15.09
CA GLU A 50 -10.55 -14.68 -15.13
C GLU A 50 -9.86 -15.89 -14.48
N GLN A 51 -8.55 -16.05 -14.73
CA GLN A 51 -7.73 -17.13 -14.16
C GLN A 51 -7.65 -17.10 -12.63
N VAL A 52 -7.76 -15.91 -12.01
CA VAL A 52 -7.81 -15.76 -10.55
C VAL A 52 -9.20 -16.16 -10.06
N GLY A 53 -10.25 -15.65 -10.69
CA GLY A 53 -11.64 -16.02 -10.36
C GLY A 53 -11.95 -17.51 -10.49
N GLU A 54 -11.38 -18.20 -11.49
CA GLU A 54 -11.50 -19.65 -11.64
C GLU A 54 -10.87 -20.43 -10.48
N GLN A 55 -9.73 -19.96 -9.96
CA GLN A 55 -8.95 -20.69 -8.96
C GLN A 55 -9.38 -20.41 -7.52
N VAL A 56 -9.71 -19.16 -7.18
CA VAL A 56 -10.10 -18.76 -5.82
C VAL A 56 -11.59 -18.44 -5.66
N GLY A 57 -12.35 -18.37 -6.75
CA GLY A 57 -13.77 -18.00 -6.70
C GLY A 57 -13.93 -16.50 -6.44
N THR A 58 -14.92 -16.12 -5.62
CA THR A 58 -15.09 -14.72 -5.22
C THR A 58 -13.91 -14.30 -4.35
N VAL A 59 -13.21 -13.23 -4.75
CA VAL A 59 -12.06 -12.68 -4.00
C VAL A 59 -12.59 -11.99 -2.75
N LEU A 60 -12.21 -12.51 -1.58
CA LEU A 60 -12.57 -11.98 -0.26
C LEU A 60 -11.57 -10.95 0.23
N GLY A 61 -10.29 -11.13 -0.09
CA GLY A 61 -9.22 -10.23 0.35
C GLY A 61 -7.99 -10.31 -0.56
N ILE A 62 -7.28 -9.20 -0.67
CA ILE A 62 -6.00 -9.12 -1.36
C ILE A 62 -5.03 -8.45 -0.40
N THR A 63 -3.91 -9.11 -0.10
CA THR A 63 -2.90 -8.61 0.82
C THR A 63 -1.54 -8.56 0.13
N LEU A 64 -0.88 -7.41 0.15
CA LEU A 64 0.49 -7.29 -0.34
C LEU A 64 1.44 -8.02 0.62
N VAL A 65 2.02 -9.12 0.17
CA VAL A 65 2.96 -9.93 0.96
C VAL A 65 4.38 -9.41 0.82
N ARG A 66 4.75 -8.96 -0.40
CA ARG A 66 6.10 -8.52 -0.69
C ARG A 66 6.13 -7.53 -1.84
N GLN A 67 6.97 -6.52 -1.73
CA GLN A 67 7.27 -5.61 -2.83
C GLN A 67 8.78 -5.45 -2.95
N VAL A 68 9.30 -5.59 -4.17
CA VAL A 68 10.72 -5.46 -4.49
C VAL A 68 10.88 -4.52 -5.67
N VAL A 69 11.66 -3.46 -5.51
CA VAL A 69 12.05 -2.57 -6.60
C VAL A 69 13.46 -2.97 -7.05
N ALA A 70 13.64 -3.19 -8.35
CA ALA A 70 14.89 -3.62 -8.93
C ALA A 70 15.32 -2.67 -10.06
N TYR A 71 16.60 -2.25 -10.02
CA TYR A 71 17.25 -1.47 -11.07
C TYR A 71 18.32 -2.36 -11.72
N PRO A 72 18.03 -3.01 -12.86
CA PRO A 72 18.89 -4.06 -13.40
C PRO A 72 20.23 -3.56 -13.96
N GLY A 73 20.45 -2.24 -14.08
CA GLY A 73 21.72 -1.66 -14.51
C GLY A 73 21.56 -0.33 -15.23
N TYR A 74 22.67 0.21 -15.75
CA TYR A 74 22.69 1.45 -16.50
C TYR A 74 21.93 1.30 -17.84
N GLY A 75 20.92 2.15 -18.08
CA GLY A 75 20.16 2.20 -19.33
C GLY A 75 18.95 1.26 -19.42
N THR A 76 18.68 0.45 -18.40
CA THR A 76 17.44 -0.34 -18.30
C THR A 76 16.47 0.31 -17.31
N PRO A 77 15.18 0.47 -17.65
CA PRO A 77 14.19 0.98 -16.71
C PRO A 77 14.10 0.05 -15.50
N GLY A 78 13.94 0.66 -14.32
CA GLY A 78 13.64 -0.07 -13.10
C GLY A 78 12.31 -0.81 -13.22
N TYR A 79 12.10 -1.80 -12.36
CA TYR A 79 10.79 -2.43 -12.24
C TYR A 79 10.45 -2.73 -10.79
N LYS A 80 9.16 -2.60 -10.49
CA LYS A 80 8.53 -2.95 -9.23
C LYS A 80 7.89 -4.31 -9.38
N ARG A 81 8.33 -5.28 -8.56
CA ARG A 81 7.76 -6.62 -8.47
C ARG A 81 6.98 -6.74 -7.17
N SER A 82 5.66 -6.86 -7.26
CA SER A 82 4.75 -6.97 -6.13
C SER A 82 4.15 -8.38 -6.06
N MET A 83 4.09 -8.96 -4.87
CA MET A 83 3.51 -10.26 -4.59
C MET A 83 2.29 -10.07 -3.70
N TYR A 84 1.15 -10.54 -4.18
CA TYR A 84 -0.14 -10.46 -3.49
C TYR A 84 -0.61 -11.85 -3.10
N ASP A 85 -1.04 -11.99 -1.86
CA ASP A 85 -1.85 -13.13 -1.43
C ASP A 85 -3.31 -12.78 -1.68
N VAL A 86 -3.94 -13.56 -2.52
CA VAL A 86 -5.33 -13.43 -2.93
C VAL A 86 -6.10 -14.53 -2.25
N GLU A 87 -6.94 -14.14 -1.30
CA GLU A 87 -7.84 -15.03 -0.60
C GLU A 87 -9.22 -14.95 -1.24
N GLY A 88 -9.78 -16.11 -1.60
CA GLY A 88 -11.14 -16.21 -2.08
C GLY A 88 -11.87 -17.40 -1.45
N GLU A 89 -13.16 -17.49 -1.77
CA GLU A 89 -14.06 -18.49 -1.20
C GLU A 89 -13.57 -19.94 -1.34
N LYS A 90 -12.83 -20.24 -2.42
CA LYS A 90 -12.38 -21.60 -2.75
C LYS A 90 -10.94 -21.88 -2.34
N GLY A 91 -10.20 -20.88 -1.85
CA GLY A 91 -8.81 -21.06 -1.45
C GLY A 91 -7.98 -19.79 -1.50
N ARG A 92 -6.65 -19.96 -1.53
CA ARG A 92 -5.67 -18.87 -1.58
C ARG A 92 -4.75 -19.02 -2.78
N LEU A 93 -4.25 -17.90 -3.30
CA LEU A 93 -3.40 -17.85 -4.47
C LEU A 93 -2.39 -16.72 -4.32
N VAL A 94 -1.12 -16.98 -4.62
CA VAL A 94 -0.11 -15.94 -4.67
C VAL A 94 0.07 -15.45 -6.10
N VAL A 95 -0.20 -14.17 -6.33
CA VAL A 95 -0.06 -13.51 -7.63
C VAL A 95 1.15 -12.58 -7.59
N THR A 96 2.06 -12.74 -8.55
CA THR A 96 3.20 -11.84 -8.73
C THR A 96 2.96 -10.93 -9.91
N LEU A 97 2.99 -9.63 -9.66
CA LEU A 97 2.88 -8.55 -10.63
C LEU A 97 4.25 -7.91 -10.85
N LYS A 98 4.56 -7.59 -12.11
CA LYS A 98 5.72 -6.78 -12.48
C LYS A 98 5.21 -5.51 -13.18
N GLN A 99 5.68 -4.37 -12.70
CA GLN A 99 5.40 -3.06 -13.26
C GLN A 99 6.73 -2.39 -13.61
N LEU A 100 6.84 -1.85 -14.83
CA LEU A 100 8.03 -1.11 -15.27
C LEU A 100 7.95 0.33 -14.76
N ASP A 101 9.07 0.88 -14.31
CA ASP A 101 9.16 2.28 -13.88
C ASP A 101 8.85 3.20 -15.06
N GLY A 102 7.75 3.96 -14.97
CA GLY A 102 7.29 4.89 -16.00
C GLY A 102 6.18 4.34 -16.90
N GLU A 103 5.74 3.09 -16.73
CA GLU A 103 4.59 2.52 -17.44
C GLU A 103 3.40 2.29 -16.51
N ALA A 104 2.20 2.61 -17.01
CA ALA A 104 0.94 2.38 -16.29
C ALA A 104 0.46 0.92 -16.36
N GLY A 105 1.14 0.05 -17.13
CA GLY A 105 0.79 -1.35 -17.29
C GLY A 105 1.42 -2.24 -16.22
N ALA A 106 0.61 -3.05 -15.53
CA ALA A 106 1.09 -4.14 -14.67
C ALA A 106 0.90 -5.47 -15.39
N GLU A 107 1.95 -6.28 -15.46
CA GLU A 107 1.90 -7.61 -16.06
C GLU A 107 1.93 -8.68 -14.97
N ILE A 108 1.01 -9.67 -15.06
CA ILE A 108 1.09 -10.87 -14.22
C ILE A 108 2.24 -11.72 -14.71
N THR A 109 3.29 -11.82 -13.90
CA THR A 109 4.45 -12.64 -14.25
C THR A 109 4.33 -14.06 -13.74
N GLU A 110 3.61 -14.26 -12.62
CA GLU A 110 3.55 -15.57 -11.98
C GLU A 110 2.27 -15.74 -11.15
N ILE A 111 1.67 -16.93 -11.25
CA ILE A 111 0.52 -17.34 -10.42
C ILE A 111 0.93 -18.66 -9.75
N ARG A 112 1.02 -18.65 -8.41
CA ARG A 112 1.33 -19.84 -7.62
C ARG A 112 0.17 -20.20 -6.72
N LYS A 113 -0.18 -21.48 -6.73
CA LYS A 113 -0.98 -22.07 -5.66
C LYS A 113 -0.07 -22.28 -4.44
N PRO A 114 -0.57 -22.04 -3.21
CA PRO A 114 0.16 -22.28 -1.98
C PRO A 114 0.55 -23.76 -1.83
#